data_AF-A0A352E0B2-F1
#
_entry.id   AF-A0A352E0B2-F1
#
_cell.length_a   1.000
_cell.length_b   1.000
_cell.length_c   1.000
_cell.angle_alpha   90.00
_cell.angle_beta   90.00
_cell.angle_gamma   90.00
#
_symmetry.space_group_name_H-M   'P 1'
#
loop_
_entity.id
_entity.type
_entity.pdbx_description
1 polymer ?
#
loop_
_entity_poly.entity_id
_entity_poly.type
_entity_poly.pdbx_seq_one_letter_code
_entity_poly.pdbx_strand_id
1 'polypeptide(L)' 'MRQLRVYTGPDIEHGGLSLAPPPASGDRVRVTLGEVLPLLADAVASSRTWLSDFADDELEISADLHDVLQAYRHFRRPGA' A
#
# COMPACT_ATOMS: atom_id res chain seq x y z
N MET A 1 16.07 -35.43 13.99
CA MET A 1 15.92 -33.96 13.92
C MET A 1 15.20 -33.63 12.63
N ARG A 2 14.03 -32.96 12.71
CA ARG A 2 13.11 -32.74 11.58
C ARG A 2 13.65 -31.64 10.65
N GLN A 3 13.75 -31.94 9.36
CA GLN A 3 14.19 -30.99 8.34
C GLN A 3 12.96 -30.28 7.72
N LEU A 4 12.93 -28.96 7.84
CA LEU A 4 11.90 -28.11 7.24
C LEU A 4 12.36 -27.75 5.82
N ARG A 5 11.53 -28.05 4.83
CA ARG A 5 11.74 -27.62 3.44
C ARG A 5 11.15 -26.23 3.29
N VAL A 6 12.01 -25.25 3.03
CA VAL A 6 11.61 -23.87 2.72
C VAL A 6 11.06 -23.85 1.29
N TYR A 7 9.83 -23.36 1.13
CA TYR A 7 9.19 -23.16 -0.16
C TYR A 7 9.45 -21.72 -0.62
N THR A 8 10.28 -21.55 -1.65
CA THR A 8 10.43 -20.26 -2.35
C THR A 8 9.27 -20.14 -3.34
N GLY A 9 8.29 -19.30 -3.00
CA GLY A 9 7.23 -18.88 -3.92
C GLY A 9 7.78 -17.99 -5.04
N PRO A 10 7.09 -17.91 -6.20
CA PRO A 10 7.67 -17.41 -7.44
C PRO A 10 8.02 -15.92 -7.36
N ASP A 11 9.20 -15.64 -7.87
CA ASP A 11 9.80 -14.34 -8.13
C ASP A 11 8.84 -13.48 -8.97
N ILE A 12 8.20 -12.50 -8.35
CA ILE A 12 7.44 -11.48 -9.08
C ILE A 12 8.44 -10.37 -9.45
N GLU A 13 9.18 -10.62 -10.52
CA GLU A 13 9.98 -9.60 -11.18
C GLU A 13 9.07 -8.57 -11.86
N HIS A 14 8.93 -7.36 -11.31
CA HIS A 14 8.52 -6.19 -12.09
C HIS A 14 9.12 -4.87 -11.52
N GLY A 15 10.11 -4.33 -12.24
CA GLY A 15 10.20 -2.88 -12.50
C GLY A 15 11.27 -2.05 -11.79
N GLY A 16 12.47 -1.96 -12.39
CA GLY A 16 13.24 -0.71 -12.46
C GLY A 16 14.22 -0.36 -11.33
N LEU A 17 15.51 -0.62 -11.59
CA LEU A 17 16.73 0.05 -11.06
C LEU A 17 16.67 0.58 -9.61
N SER A 18 17.01 -0.27 -8.64
CA SER A 18 17.31 0.16 -7.27
C SER A 18 18.77 0.64 -7.15
N LEU A 19 19.00 1.94 -7.32
CA LEU A 19 20.23 2.62 -6.90
C LEU A 19 20.19 2.80 -5.39
N ALA A 20 20.89 1.91 -4.67
CA ALA A 20 21.20 1.92 -3.23
C ALA A 20 20.01 2.15 -2.26
N PRO A 21 19.63 1.15 -1.43
CA PRO A 21 18.57 1.35 -0.45
C PRO A 21 19.01 2.34 0.66
N PRO A 22 18.17 3.32 1.05
CA PRO A 22 18.34 4.05 2.31
C PRO A 22 18.27 3.06 3.50
N PRO A 23 18.90 3.40 4.64
CA PRO A 23 19.11 2.46 5.74
C PRO A 23 17.79 1.88 6.26
N ALA A 24 17.84 0.57 6.53
CA ALA A 24 16.75 -0.31 6.91
C ALA A 24 15.78 0.32 7.93
N SER A 25 14.66 0.83 7.42
CA SER A 25 13.44 1.01 8.19
C SER A 25 12.68 -0.31 8.14
N GLY A 26 12.41 -0.92 9.30
CA GLY A 26 11.91 -2.28 9.43
C GLY A 26 10.73 -2.63 8.52
N ASP A 27 10.85 -3.78 7.86
CA ASP A 27 9.79 -4.58 7.21
C ASP A 27 8.70 -3.83 6.41
N ARG A 28 9.08 -2.87 5.57
CA ARG A 28 8.15 -2.24 4.62
C ARG A 28 8.01 -3.07 3.35
N VAL A 29 6.78 -3.48 3.02
CA VAL A 29 6.45 -4.20 1.79
C VAL A 29 5.96 -3.21 0.73
N ARG A 30 6.51 -3.31 -0.48
CA ARG A 30 6.04 -2.54 -1.64
C ARG A 30 4.91 -3.30 -2.34
N VAL A 31 3.76 -2.66 -2.48
CA VAL A 31 2.59 -3.19 -3.20
C VAL A 31 2.07 -2.13 -4.16
N THR A 32 1.47 -2.56 -5.26
CA THR A 32 0.86 -1.62 -6.21
C THR A 32 -0.48 -1.11 -5.69
N LEU A 33 -0.87 0.08 -6.15
CA LEU A 33 -2.19 0.64 -5.81
C LEU A 33 -3.32 -0.31 -6.21
N GLY A 34 -3.21 -0.97 -7.37
CA GLY A 34 -4.20 -1.92 -7.88
C GLY A 34 -4.36 -3.16 -7.02
N GLU A 35 -3.33 -3.58 -6.29
CA GLU A 35 -3.40 -4.71 -5.35
C GLU A 35 -4.04 -4.30 -4.02
N VAL A 36 -3.68 -3.13 -3.49
CA VAL A 36 -4.12 -2.71 -2.15
C VAL A 36 -5.49 -2.04 -2.14
N LEU A 37 -5.85 -1.26 -3.17
CA LEU A 37 -7.13 -0.50 -3.19
C LEU A 37 -8.37 -1.40 -3.01
N PRO A 38 -8.49 -2.53 -3.73
CA PRO A 38 -9.66 -3.40 -3.60
C PRO A 38 -9.81 -3.98 -2.19
N LEU A 39 -8.69 -4.31 -1.53
CA LEU A 39 -8.68 -4.86 -0.17
C LEU A 39 -9.13 -3.80 0.85
N LEU A 40 -8.64 -2.57 0.71
CA LEU A 40 -9.06 -1.46 1.56
C LEU A 40 -10.53 -1.10 1.32
N ALA A 41 -10.96 -1.09 0.05
CA ALA A 41 -12.35 -0.81 -0.31
C ALA A 41 -13.31 -1.87 0.26
N ASP A 42 -12.95 -3.16 0.19
CA ASP A 42 -13.70 -4.24 0.82
C ASP A 42 -13.74 -4.08 2.35
N ALA A 43 -12.60 -3.75 2.97
CA ALA A 43 -12.52 -3.55 4.42
C ALA A 43 -13.44 -2.41 4.89
N VAL A 44 -13.49 -1.29 4.16
CA VAL A 44 -14.41 -0.18 4.43
C VAL A 44 -15.86 -0.61 4.23
N ALA A 45 -16.19 -1.25 3.09
CA ALA A 45 -17.55 -1.69 2.79
C ALA A 45 -18.08 -2.71 3.81
N SER A 46 -17.19 -3.58 4.30
CA SER A 46 -17.47 -4.61 5.29
C SER A 46 -17.32 -4.14 6.73
N SER A 47 -17.04 -2.85 6.98
CA SER A 47 -16.83 -2.27 8.32
C SER A 47 -15.81 -3.05 9.17
N ARG A 48 -14.70 -3.48 8.55
CA ARG A 48 -13.65 -4.24 9.23
C ARG A 48 -12.93 -3.35 10.24
N THR A 49 -12.83 -3.82 11.48
CA THR A 49 -12.25 -3.05 12.59
C THR A 49 -10.74 -2.90 12.51
N TRP A 50 -10.05 -3.81 11.81
CA TRP A 50 -8.59 -3.75 11.67
C TRP A 50 -8.10 -2.51 10.95
N LEU A 51 -8.90 -1.94 10.03
CA LEU A 51 -8.50 -0.77 9.25
C LEU A 51 -8.32 0.47 10.13
N SER A 52 -9.06 0.56 11.23
CA SER A 52 -8.94 1.66 12.19
C SER A 52 -7.58 1.67 12.92
N ASP A 53 -6.90 0.52 13.01
CA ASP A 53 -5.59 0.41 13.64
C ASP A 53 -4.51 1.15 12.83
N PHE A 54 -4.76 1.36 11.53
CA PHE A 54 -3.87 2.02 10.58
C PHE A 54 -4.32 3.44 10.22
N ALA A 55 -5.24 4.04 10.99
CA ALA A 55 -5.83 5.33 10.66
C ALA A 55 -4.82 6.50 10.72
N ASP A 56 -3.81 6.41 11.58
CA ASP A 56 -2.77 7.41 11.79
C ASP A 56 -1.46 7.08 11.02
N ASP A 57 -1.41 5.98 10.28
CA ASP A 57 -0.23 5.55 9.54
C ASP A 57 0.01 6.41 8.29
N GLU A 58 1.28 6.78 8.07
CA GLU A 58 1.68 7.54 6.88
C GLU A 58 1.93 6.63 5.68
N LEU A 59 1.22 6.90 4.58
CA LEU A 59 1.39 6.22 3.30
C LEU A 59 2.20 7.09 2.33
N GLU A 60 3.30 6.54 1.82
CA GLU A 60 4.07 7.17 0.75
C GLU A 60 3.42 6.86 -0.61
N ILE A 61 2.99 7.91 -1.32
CA ILE A 61 2.47 7.83 -2.68
C ILE A 61 3.24 8.77 -3.60
N SER A 62 3.19 8.51 -4.90
CA SER A 62 3.77 9.43 -5.89
C SER A 62 3.10 10.81 -5.82
N ALA A 63 3.87 11.88 -6.04
CA ALA A 63 3.36 13.25 -6.02
C ALA A 63 2.21 13.48 -7.02
N ASP A 64 2.26 12.85 -8.19
CA ASP A 64 1.21 12.92 -9.21
C ASP A 64 -0.13 12.34 -8.69
N LEU A 65 -0.09 11.14 -8.10
CA LEU A 65 -1.28 10.54 -7.48
C LEU A 65 -1.82 11.39 -6.32
N HIS A 66 -0.93 11.97 -5.51
CA HIS A 66 -1.35 12.86 -4.43
C HIS A 66 -2.11 14.07 -4.96
N ASP A 67 -1.61 14.73 -6.03
CA ASP A 67 -2.26 15.86 -6.67
C ASP A 67 -3.65 15.49 -7.22
N VAL A 68 -3.76 14.37 -7.93
CA VAL A 68 -5.04 13.85 -8.45
C VAL A 68 -6.04 13.60 -7.32
N LEU A 69 -5.62 12.98 -6.22
CA LEU A 69 -6.47 12.76 -5.05
C LEU A 69 -6.90 14.07 -4.39
N GLN A 70 -6.01 15.07 -4.33
CA GLN A 70 -6.29 16.40 -3.79
C GLN A 70 -7.29 17.18 -4.66
N ALA A 71 -7.18 17.07 -5.98
CA ALA A 71 -8.18 17.62 -6.90
C ALA A 71 -9.53 16.92 -6.72
N TYR A 72 -9.53 15.57 -6.68
CA TYR A 72 -10.74 14.77 -6.54
C TYR A 72 -11.53 15.07 -5.26
N ARG A 73 -10.86 15.21 -4.11
CA ARG A 73 -11.53 15.60 -2.85
C ARG A 73 -12.17 16.99 -2.92
N HIS A 74 -11.60 17.92 -3.69
CA HIS A 74 -12.17 19.25 -3.87
C HIS A 74 -13.45 19.18 -4.71
N PHE A 75 -13.44 18.39 -5.78
CA PHE A 75 -14.63 18.15 -6.62
C PHE A 75 -15.73 17.37 -5.91
N ARG A 76 -15.41 16.48 -4.96
CA ARG A 76 -16.41 15.76 -4.15
C ARG A 76 -17.03 16.59 -3.04
N ARG A 77 -16.52 17.79 -2.75
CA ARG A 77 -17.10 18.72 -1.77
C ARG A 77 -17.55 20.03 -2.43
N PRO A 78 -18.47 20.04 -3.42
CA PRO A 78 -19.13 21.26 -3.85
C PRO A 78 -20.34 21.48 -2.92
N GLY A 79 -20.14 22.17 -1.80
CA GLY A 79 -21.22 22.42 -0.85
C GLY A 79 -20.71 22.92 0.50
N ALA A 80 -20.27 24.17 0.51
CA ALA A 80 -20.32 25.05 1.68
C ALA A 80 -21.06 26.31 1.25
#